data_AF-A0A7M3Y4J3-F1
#
_entry.id   AF-A0A7M3Y4J3-F1
#
_cell.length_a   1.000
_cell.length_b   1.000
_cell.length_c   1.000
_cell.angle_alpha   90.00
_cell.angle_beta   90.00
_cell.angle_gamma   90.00
#
_symmetry.space_group_name_H-M   'P 1'
#
loop_
_entity.id
_entity.type
_entity.pdbx_description
1 polymer ?
#
loop_
_entity_poly.entity_id
_entity_poly.type
_entity_poly.pdbx_seq_one_letter_code
_entity_poly.pdbx_strand_id
1 'polypeptide(L)'
;MDTRDIIDCLDFTLLDHDASEDELVSFCSQANSVNPAAVCVFSEHLEIVRKHLDEGIALAVVAGGFPVGSSSPEEIEIAVRTAVESGADEVDVVLEPRDSEDFPDENDLKKLIAMREAAGKAVLKVIIEA
;
A
#
# COMPACT_ATOMS: atom_id res chain seq x y z
N MET A 1 -23.15 9.03 9.35
CA MET A 1 -22.14 7.98 9.31
C MET A 1 -22.55 6.91 10.28
N ASP A 2 -23.11 5.83 9.77
CA ASP A 2 -23.37 4.62 10.54
C ASP A 2 -22.15 3.66 10.47
N THR A 3 -22.27 2.47 11.06
CA THR A 3 -21.18 1.49 11.06
C THR A 3 -20.79 1.04 9.65
N ARG A 4 -21.74 0.93 8.72
CA ARG A 4 -21.45 0.50 7.36
C ARG A 4 -20.65 1.56 6.61
N ASP A 5 -21.04 2.83 6.74
CA ASP A 5 -20.32 3.96 6.16
C ASP A 5 -18.83 3.98 6.59
N ILE A 6 -18.53 3.57 7.83
CA ILE A 6 -17.15 3.51 8.35
C ILE A 6 -16.38 2.34 7.72
N ILE A 7 -17.01 1.17 7.61
CA ILE A 7 -16.38 -0.02 7.00
C ILE A 7 -16.10 0.20 5.51
N ASP A 8 -16.99 0.90 4.80
CA ASP A 8 -16.82 1.31 3.40
C ASP A 8 -15.66 2.28 3.15
N CYS A 9 -15.02 2.77 4.22
CA CYS A 9 -13.84 3.64 4.14
C CYS A 9 -12.64 3.05 4.88
N LEU A 10 -12.70 1.77 5.26
CA LEU A 10 -11.65 1.10 6.00
C LEU A 10 -10.71 0.36 5.04
N ASP A 11 -9.42 0.60 5.21
CA ASP A 11 -8.37 -0.30 4.75
C ASP A 11 -8.05 -1.23 5.93
N PHE A 12 -8.46 -2.49 5.83
CA PHE A 12 -8.21 -3.47 6.88
C PHE A 12 -6.78 -3.99 6.75
N THR A 13 -5.94 -3.76 7.76
CA THR A 13 -4.47 -3.80 7.56
C THR A 13 -3.80 -4.89 8.39
N LEU A 14 -2.85 -5.61 7.76
CA LEU A 14 -1.91 -6.52 8.41
C LEU A 14 -0.51 -6.29 7.83
N LEU A 15 0.29 -5.49 8.53
CA LEU A 15 1.68 -5.19 8.17
C LEU A 15 2.62 -5.91 9.13
N ASP A 16 2.76 -7.21 8.90
CA ASP A 16 3.70 -8.08 9.62
C ASP A 16 4.49 -8.93 8.63
N HIS A 17 5.81 -8.75 8.60
CA HIS A 17 6.70 -9.52 7.73
C HIS A 17 6.74 -11.01 8.10
N ASP A 18 6.49 -11.33 9.37
CA ASP A 18 6.55 -12.70 9.90
C ASP A 18 5.18 -13.40 9.88
N ALA A 19 4.15 -12.76 9.31
CA ALA A 19 2.82 -13.34 9.20
C ALA A 19 2.86 -14.67 8.44
N SER A 20 2.39 -15.73 9.10
CA SER A 20 2.27 -17.06 8.51
C SER A 20 1.14 -17.12 7.46
N GLU A 21 1.19 -18.13 6.59
CA GLU A 21 0.12 -18.36 5.61
C GLU A 21 -1.25 -18.54 6.31
N ASP A 22 -1.31 -19.25 7.43
CA ASP A 22 -2.55 -19.45 8.20
C ASP A 22 -3.09 -18.12 8.76
N GLU A 23 -2.22 -17.20 9.19
CA GLU A 23 -2.60 -15.86 9.65
C GLU A 23 -3.12 -15.00 8.50
N LEU A 24 -2.46 -15.03 7.34
CA LEU A 24 -2.91 -14.32 6.13
C LEU A 24 -4.28 -14.82 5.64
N VAL A 25 -4.49 -16.14 5.66
CA VAL A 25 -5.78 -16.74 5.29
C VAL A 25 -6.87 -16.36 6.30
N SER A 26 -6.56 -16.38 7.60
CA SER A 26 -7.48 -15.92 8.64
C SER A 26 -7.83 -14.45 8.50
N PHE A 27 -6.85 -13.61 8.18
CA PHE A 27 -7.02 -12.18 7.90
C PHE A 27 -7.94 -11.95 6.70
N CYS A 28 -7.74 -12.67 5.58
CA CYS A 28 -8.63 -12.60 4.42
C CYS A 28 -10.05 -13.06 4.77
N SER A 29 -10.21 -14.13 5.55
CA SER A 29 -11.54 -14.61 5.98
C SER A 29 -12.28 -13.56 6.81
N GLN A 30 -11.58 -12.84 7.69
CA GLN A 30 -12.16 -11.72 8.44
C GLN A 30 -12.53 -10.57 7.51
N ALA A 31 -11.64 -10.18 6.59
CA ALA A 31 -11.91 -9.13 5.61
C ALA A 31 -13.14 -9.45 4.75
N ASN A 32 -13.23 -10.65 4.18
CA ASN A 32 -14.38 -11.08 3.38
C ASN A 32 -15.69 -11.07 4.19
N SER A 33 -15.63 -11.33 5.51
CA SER A 33 -16.82 -11.32 6.36
C SER A 33 -17.38 -9.92 6.63
N VAL A 34 -16.53 -8.90 6.67
CA VAL A 34 -16.93 -7.51 6.96
C VAL A 34 -17.01 -6.66 5.69
N ASN A 35 -16.36 -7.09 4.61
CA ASN A 35 -16.29 -6.45 3.30
C ASN A 35 -15.82 -4.98 3.42
N PRO A 36 -14.57 -4.72 3.83
CA PRO A 36 -14.00 -3.37 3.88
C PRO A 36 -13.79 -2.81 2.47
N ALA A 37 -13.37 -1.54 2.36
CA ALA A 37 -13.02 -0.95 1.06
C ALA A 37 -11.80 -1.64 0.45
N ALA A 38 -10.77 -1.85 1.27
CA ALA A 38 -9.55 -2.52 0.87
C ALA A 38 -8.97 -3.36 2.02
N VAL A 39 -7.98 -4.18 1.69
CA VAL A 39 -6.99 -4.69 2.65
C VAL A 39 -5.63 -4.10 2.34
N CYS A 40 -4.78 -3.91 3.35
CA CYS A 40 -3.40 -3.44 3.17
C CYS A 40 -2.39 -4.39 3.82
N VAL A 41 -1.41 -4.86 3.03
CA VAL A 41 -0.38 -5.81 3.45
C VAL A 41 1.00 -5.46 2.88
N PHE A 42 2.05 -6.18 3.31
CA PHE A 42 3.34 -6.14 2.64
C PHE A 42 3.30 -6.83 1.27
N SER A 43 4.12 -6.36 0.32
CA SER A 43 4.14 -6.87 -1.05
C SER A 43 4.47 -8.37 -1.17
N GLU A 44 5.26 -8.94 -0.25
CA GLU A 44 5.55 -10.37 -0.24
C GLU A 44 4.32 -11.25 0.01
N HIS A 45 3.28 -10.70 0.64
CA HIS A 45 2.06 -11.43 1.00
C HIS A 45 0.98 -11.35 -0.09
N LEU A 46 1.20 -10.55 -1.13
CA LEU A 46 0.21 -10.22 -2.17
C LEU A 46 -0.37 -11.49 -2.81
N GLU A 47 0.46 -12.46 -3.18
CA GLU A 47 0.01 -13.68 -3.86
C GLU A 47 -0.97 -14.50 -2.99
N ILE A 48 -0.64 -14.69 -1.71
CA ILE A 48 -1.48 -15.44 -0.77
C ILE A 48 -2.79 -14.68 -0.51
N VAL A 49 -2.70 -13.36 -0.29
CA VAL A 49 -3.88 -12.53 -0.01
C VAL A 49 -4.81 -12.49 -1.22
N ARG A 50 -4.29 -12.25 -2.43
CA ARG A 50 -5.11 -12.17 -3.64
C ARG A 50 -5.86 -13.48 -3.93
N LYS A 51 -5.28 -14.62 -3.58
CA LYS A 51 -5.90 -15.95 -3.74
C LYS A 51 -7.10 -16.17 -2.82
N HIS A 52 -7.14 -15.53 -1.65
CA HIS A 52 -8.16 -15.76 -0.62
C HIS A 52 -9.12 -14.58 -0.40
N LEU A 53 -8.76 -13.40 -0.89
CA LEU A 53 -9.57 -12.19 -0.80
C LEU A 53 -10.64 -12.14 -1.90
N ASP A 54 -11.86 -11.75 -1.55
CA ASP A 54 -12.95 -11.59 -2.52
C ASP A 54 -12.64 -10.51 -3.57
N GLU A 55 -13.09 -10.69 -4.82
CA GLU A 55 -12.82 -9.78 -5.94
C GLU A 55 -13.40 -8.35 -5.73
N GLY A 56 -14.34 -8.19 -4.79
CA GLY A 56 -14.96 -6.91 -4.46
C GLY A 56 -14.17 -6.04 -3.48
N ILE A 57 -13.10 -6.56 -2.89
CA ILE A 57 -12.24 -5.85 -1.92
C ILE A 57 -10.91 -5.53 -2.61
N ALA A 58 -10.52 -4.26 -2.60
CA ALA A 58 -9.25 -3.82 -3.19
C ALA A 58 -8.06 -4.38 -2.39
N LEU A 59 -6.99 -4.74 -3.08
CA LEU A 59 -5.72 -5.14 -2.47
C LEU A 59 -4.71 -4.00 -2.57
N ALA A 60 -4.51 -3.31 -1.45
CA ALA A 60 -3.45 -2.33 -1.27
C ALA A 60 -2.17 -2.99 -0.74
N VAL A 61 -1.02 -2.46 -1.13
CA VAL A 61 0.27 -2.84 -0.54
C VAL A 61 1.10 -1.63 -0.19
N VAL A 62 1.89 -1.74 0.88
CA VAL A 62 2.95 -0.76 1.15
C VAL A 62 4.19 -1.06 0.31
N ALA A 63 4.84 -0.03 -0.21
CA ALA A 63 6.03 -0.16 -1.06
C ALA A 63 7.01 1.01 -0.87
N GLY A 64 8.14 0.97 -1.59
CA GLY A 64 9.07 2.10 -1.66
C GLY A 64 9.81 2.42 -0.35
N GLY A 65 10.07 1.40 0.48
CA GLY A 65 10.88 1.52 1.69
C GLY A 65 10.12 1.48 3.02
N PHE A 66 8.78 1.35 2.99
CA PHE A 66 7.95 1.33 4.20
C PHE A 66 8.56 0.46 5.33
N PRO A 67 8.63 0.95 6.59
CA PRO A 67 8.01 2.20 7.08
C PRO A 67 8.82 3.47 6.81
N VAL A 68 10.07 3.38 6.35
CA VAL A 68 10.94 4.54 6.10
C VAL A 68 11.09 4.76 4.60
N GLY A 69 10.49 5.83 4.07
CA GLY A 69 10.45 6.07 2.63
C GLY A 69 11.85 6.12 1.99
N SER A 70 12.03 5.45 0.85
CA SER A 70 13.31 5.48 0.14
C SER A 70 13.64 6.91 -0.32
N SER A 71 14.92 7.26 -0.22
CA SER A 71 15.45 8.52 -0.76
C SER A 71 15.70 8.49 -2.27
N SER A 72 15.68 7.29 -2.87
CA SER A 72 15.97 7.05 -4.28
C SER A 72 14.68 6.97 -5.12
N PRO A 73 14.44 7.90 -6.06
CA PRO A 73 13.33 7.79 -7.00
C PRO A 73 13.32 6.47 -7.79
N GLU A 74 14.50 5.92 -8.12
CA GLU A 74 14.62 4.66 -8.87
C GLU A 74 14.17 3.46 -8.03
N GLU A 75 14.54 3.39 -6.74
CA GLU A 75 14.09 2.32 -5.85
C GLU A 75 12.57 2.38 -5.64
N ILE A 76 12.01 3.58 -5.51
CA ILE A 76 10.56 3.80 -5.46
C ILE A 76 9.90 3.33 -6.75
N GLU A 77 10.41 3.72 -7.91
CA GLU A 77 9.86 3.32 -9.20
C GLU A 77 9.81 1.79 -9.34
N ILE A 78 10.92 1.12 -9.03
CA ILE A 78 11.02 -0.34 -9.10
C ILE A 78 10.02 -0.99 -8.15
N ALA A 79 9.99 -0.58 -6.87
CA ALA A 79 9.12 -1.18 -5.87
C ALA A 79 7.63 -1.01 -6.23
N VAL A 80 7.21 0.19 -6.65
CA VAL A 80 5.82 0.47 -7.04
C VAL A 80 5.46 -0.30 -8.31
N ARG A 81 6.34 -0.31 -9.31
CA ARG A 81 6.10 -1.05 -10.56
C ARG A 81 5.94 -2.54 -10.29
N THR A 82 6.81 -3.13 -9.47
CA THR A 82 6.73 -4.54 -9.07
C THR A 82 5.42 -4.83 -8.35
N ALA A 83 5.01 -4.00 -7.39
CA ALA A 83 3.73 -4.16 -6.69
C ALA A 83 2.53 -4.20 -7.66
N VAL A 84 2.47 -3.27 -8.60
CA VAL A 84 1.38 -3.21 -9.60
C VAL A 84 1.43 -4.38 -10.57
N GLU A 85 2.62 -4.76 -11.06
CA GLU A 85 2.79 -5.92 -11.95
C GLU A 85 2.43 -7.25 -11.26
N SER A 86 2.61 -7.32 -9.94
CA SER A 86 2.17 -8.45 -9.11
C SER A 86 0.67 -8.46 -8.83
N GLY A 87 -0.07 -7.39 -9.15
CA GLY A 87 -1.53 -7.34 -9.08
C GLY A 87 -2.11 -6.53 -7.93
N ALA A 88 -1.35 -5.58 -7.36
CA ALA A 88 -1.90 -4.63 -6.40
C ALA A 88 -2.87 -3.64 -7.09
N ASP A 89 -4.02 -3.41 -6.47
CA ASP A 89 -5.01 -2.42 -6.90
C ASP A 89 -4.59 -1.01 -6.46
N GLU A 90 -3.92 -0.93 -5.31
CA GLU A 90 -3.47 0.30 -4.68
C GLU A 90 -2.05 0.14 -4.12
N VAL A 91 -1.28 1.23 -4.10
CA VAL A 91 0.08 1.24 -3.55
C VAL A 91 0.26 2.43 -2.63
N ASP A 92 0.69 2.15 -1.41
CA ASP A 92 0.90 3.12 -0.34
C ASP A 92 2.40 3.34 -0.17
N VAL A 93 2.88 4.56 -0.43
CA VAL A 93 4.30 4.90 -0.43
C VAL A 93 4.57 6.05 0.52
N VAL A 94 5.58 5.92 1.37
CA VAL A 94 6.01 6.98 2.29
C VAL A 94 6.84 8.02 1.53
N LEU A 95 6.40 9.27 1.56
CA LEU A 95 7.26 10.40 1.25
C LEU A 95 7.99 10.79 2.54
N GLU A 96 9.19 10.25 2.72
CA GLU A 96 9.96 10.44 3.96
C GLU A 96 10.14 11.94 4.28
N PRO A 97 9.63 12.40 5.45
CA PRO A 97 9.74 13.80 5.84
C PRO A 97 11.19 14.16 6.17
N ARG A 98 11.53 15.45 5.99
CA ARG A 98 12.83 15.99 6.39
C ARG A 98 12.64 17.22 7.27
N ASP A 99 13.41 17.29 8.35
CA ASP A 99 13.50 18.48 9.19
C ASP A 99 14.39 19.53 8.51
N SER A 100 13.84 20.17 7.47
CA SER A 100 14.50 21.18 6.66
C SER A 100 13.48 22.19 6.13
N GLU A 101 13.87 23.47 6.08
CA GLU A 101 13.00 24.55 5.58
C GLU A 101 12.66 24.41 4.08
N ASP A 102 13.44 23.61 3.34
CA ASP A 102 13.25 23.37 1.91
C ASP A 102 12.37 22.16 1.59
N PHE A 103 11.86 21.44 2.59
CA PHE A 103 10.99 20.29 2.37
C PHE A 103 9.52 20.73 2.09
N PRO A 104 8.87 20.21 1.03
CA PRO A 104 9.42 19.35 -0.02
C PRO A 104 10.19 20.12 -1.11
N ASP A 105 11.27 19.52 -1.64
CA ASP A 105 12.15 20.10 -2.67
C ASP A 105 12.02 19.40 -4.05
N GLU A 106 12.95 19.71 -4.97
CA GLU A 106 13.00 19.07 -6.30
C GLU A 106 13.25 17.56 -6.25
N ASN A 107 13.95 17.05 -5.26
CA ASN A 107 14.15 15.62 -5.09
C ASN A 107 12.85 14.94 -4.61
N ASP A 108 12.10 15.59 -3.72
CA ASP A 108 10.77 15.14 -3.31
C ASP A 108 9.80 15.09 -4.49
N LEU A 109 9.85 16.09 -5.37
CA LEU A 109 9.10 16.09 -6.63
C LEU A 109 9.49 14.91 -7.53
N LYS A 110 10.78 14.59 -7.66
CA LYS A 110 11.24 13.42 -8.45
C LYS A 110 10.72 12.11 -7.89
N LYS A 111 10.72 11.95 -6.55
CA LYS A 111 10.15 10.76 -5.88
C LYS A 111 8.66 10.64 -6.19
N LEU A 112 7.89 11.73 -6.10
CA LEU A 112 6.46 11.77 -6.41
C LEU A 112 6.15 11.43 -7.88
N ILE A 113 6.95 11.94 -8.82
CA ILE A 113 6.82 11.61 -10.24
C ILE A 113 7.10 10.12 -10.45
N ALA A 114 8.19 9.60 -9.89
CA ALA A 114 8.58 8.19 -10.03
C ALA A 114 7.49 7.22 -9.53
N MET A 115 6.95 7.43 -8.32
CA MET A 115 5.85 6.60 -7.82
C MET A 115 4.57 6.72 -8.67
N ARG A 116 4.22 7.92 -9.16
CA ARG A 116 3.01 8.12 -9.97
C ARG A 116 3.12 7.46 -11.33
N GLU A 117 4.26 7.59 -11.99
CA GLU A 117 4.50 6.95 -13.29
C GLU A 117 4.53 5.43 -13.15
N ALA A 118 5.19 4.90 -12.11
CA ALA A 118 5.25 3.47 -11.83
C ALA A 118 3.88 2.86 -11.48
N ALA A 119 3.03 3.59 -10.74
CA ALA A 119 1.72 3.10 -10.32
C ALA A 119 0.75 2.86 -11.50
N GLY A 120 0.99 3.46 -12.66
CA GLY A 120 0.16 3.25 -13.85
C GLY A 120 -1.31 3.59 -13.58
N LYS A 121 -2.19 2.56 -13.58
CA LYS A 121 -3.62 2.72 -13.28
C LYS A 121 -3.99 2.47 -11.81
N ALA A 122 -3.10 1.88 -11.03
CA ALA A 122 -3.33 1.65 -9.61
C ALA A 122 -3.53 2.99 -8.88
N VAL A 123 -4.31 2.94 -7.80
CA VAL A 123 -4.43 4.07 -6.89
C VAL A 123 -3.09 4.22 -6.18
N LEU A 124 -2.52 5.42 -6.22
CA LEU A 124 -1.31 5.72 -5.47
C LEU A 124 -1.72 6.55 -4.25
N LYS A 125 -1.37 6.07 -3.06
CA LYS A 125 -1.50 6.82 -1.81
C LYS A 125 -0.12 7.23 -1.32
N VAL A 126 0.02 8.49 -0.90
CA VAL A 126 1.27 9.01 -0.38
C VAL A 126 1.11 9.24 1.12
N ILE A 127 1.90 8.53 1.91
CA ILE A 127 1.96 8.68 3.36
C ILE A 127 2.93 9.84 3.66
N ILE A 128 2.46 10.84 4.41
CA ILE A 128 3.17 12.11 4.65
C ILE A 128 3.77 12.25 6.05
N GLU A 129 3.56 11.27 6.96
CA GLU A 129 4.10 11.25 8.33
C GLU A 129 3.93 12.58 9.09
N ALA A 130 2.67 12.99 9.31
CA ALA A 130 2.29 14.28 9.88
C ALA A 130 2.16 14.30 11.42
#